data_AF-B7FV61-F1
#
_entry.id   AF-B7FV61-F1
#
_cell.length_a   1.000
_cell.length_b   1.000
_cell.length_c   1.000
_cell.angle_alpha   90.00
_cell.angle_beta   90.00
_cell.angle_gamma   90.00
#
_symmetry.space_group_name_H-M   'P 1'
#
loop_
_entity.id
_entity.type
_entity.pdbx_description
1 polymer ?
#
loop_
_entity_poly.entity_id
_entity_poly.type
_entity_poly.pdbx_seq_one_letter_code
_entity_poly.pdbx_strand_id
1 'polypeptide(L)'
;LTPRGRYSIELYDYFLRLRGQKYDYKIKYDDINRLFLLPKPDEVHMAFVIALDKPIRQGQQRYQYLVLQATKEPDEVTVNLDEETLKNEYGGELQPVMRGSLSNLVAKTFKVIAKKKVFIPGKFSNAAQQACVKCAVRANEGLLYPLEKQFVFIHKPPIL
;
A
#
# COMPACT_ATOMS: atom_id res chain seq x y z
N LEU A 1 1.07 3.21 -9.41
CA LEU A 1 2.14 2.60 -10.25
C LEU A 1 1.62 1.39 -10.99
N THR A 2 0.98 0.45 -10.30
CA THR A 2 0.38 -0.76 -10.90
C THR A 2 -1.00 -1.00 -10.31
N PRO A 3 -2.10 -1.05 -11.09
CA PRO A 3 -2.24 -0.54 -12.45
C PRO A 3 -1.74 0.90 -12.58
N ARG A 4 -1.27 1.29 -13.77
CA ARG A 4 -0.82 2.67 -14.00
C ARG A 4 -2.03 3.59 -14.11
N GLY A 5 -2.10 4.59 -13.25
CA GLY A 5 -3.17 5.59 -13.26
C GLY A 5 -3.25 6.33 -11.93
N ARG A 6 -4.09 7.38 -11.91
CA ARG A 6 -4.54 8.04 -10.69
C ARG A 6 -5.89 7.45 -10.30
N TYR A 7 -6.03 7.13 -9.03
CA TYR A 7 -7.23 6.55 -8.45
C TYR A 7 -7.50 7.24 -7.12
N SER A 8 -8.77 7.52 -6.81
CA SER A 8 -9.19 7.78 -5.45
C SER A 8 -9.45 6.45 -4.73
N ILE A 9 -9.22 6.44 -3.42
CA ILE A 9 -9.44 5.28 -2.57
C ILE A 9 -10.46 5.67 -1.54
N GLU A 10 -11.53 4.90 -1.48
CA GLU A 10 -12.57 5.00 -0.46
C GLU A 10 -12.49 3.73 0.39
N LEU A 11 -12.40 3.88 1.70
CA LEU A 11 -12.33 2.76 2.64
C LEU A 11 -13.69 2.63 3.33
N TYR A 12 -14.28 1.45 3.21
CA TYR A 12 -15.53 1.08 3.89
C TYR A 12 -15.23 -0.04 4.89
N ASP A 13 -16.23 -0.51 5.64
CA ASP A 13 -16.04 -1.45 6.74
C ASP A 13 -15.47 -2.81 6.31
N TYR A 14 -15.84 -3.31 5.13
CA TYR A 14 -15.48 -4.65 4.65
C TYR A 14 -14.71 -4.66 3.31
N PHE A 15 -14.59 -3.51 2.66
CA PHE A 15 -13.97 -3.40 1.35
C PHE A 15 -13.40 -2.00 1.14
N LEU A 16 -12.41 -1.91 0.25
CA LEU A 16 -12.02 -0.64 -0.35
C LEU A 16 -12.57 -0.52 -1.76
N ARG A 17 -12.80 0.71 -2.18
CA ARG A 17 -13.14 1.06 -3.55
C ARG A 17 -12.01 1.88 -4.15
N LEU A 18 -11.47 1.41 -5.26
CA LEU A 18 -10.43 2.06 -6.04
C LEU A 18 -11.08 2.67 -7.28
N ARG A 19 -11.37 3.97 -7.25
CA ARG A 19 -12.10 4.68 -8.31
C ARG A 19 -11.13 5.45 -9.19
N GLY A 20 -10.99 5.01 -10.43
CA GLY A 20 -10.25 5.70 -11.47
C GLY A 20 -11.20 6.31 -12.49
N GLN A 21 -10.66 7.09 -13.43
CA GLN A 21 -11.48 7.72 -14.47
C GLN A 21 -12.18 6.70 -15.39
N LYS A 22 -11.51 5.58 -15.68
CA LYS A 22 -12.02 4.54 -16.59
C LYS A 22 -12.45 3.26 -15.90
N TYR A 23 -11.86 2.96 -14.74
CA TYR A 23 -12.05 1.70 -14.05
C TYR A 23 -12.34 1.95 -12.58
N ASP A 24 -13.29 1.20 -12.05
CA ASP A 24 -13.70 1.21 -10.65
C ASP A 24 -13.59 -0.22 -10.14
N TYR A 25 -12.90 -0.40 -9.01
CA TYR A 25 -12.71 -1.72 -8.41
C TYR A 25 -13.20 -1.71 -6.98
N LYS A 26 -14.01 -2.72 -6.64
CA LYS A 26 -14.37 -3.06 -5.26
C LYS A 26 -13.53 -4.24 -4.81
N ILE A 27 -12.69 -4.05 -3.79
CA ILE A 27 -11.78 -5.08 -3.27
C ILE A 27 -12.12 -5.34 -1.81
N LYS A 28 -12.54 -6.57 -1.49
CA LYS A 28 -12.82 -6.98 -0.11
C LYS A 28 -11.52 -7.08 0.68
N TYR A 29 -11.53 -6.73 1.97
CA TYR A 29 -10.34 -6.88 2.80
C TYR A 29 -9.90 -8.32 2.99
N ASP A 30 -10.84 -9.27 2.92
CA ASP A 30 -10.54 -10.70 2.92
C ASP A 30 -9.72 -11.15 1.71
N ASP A 31 -9.84 -10.44 0.57
CA ASP A 31 -9.05 -10.71 -0.63
C ASP A 31 -7.66 -10.05 -0.55
N ILE A 32 -7.30 -9.36 0.54
CA ILE A 32 -5.97 -8.81 0.79
C ILE A 32 -5.13 -9.83 1.59
N ASN A 33 -4.04 -10.29 0.98
CA ASN A 33 -3.10 -11.20 1.60
C ASN A 33 -2.08 -10.46 2.47
N ARG A 34 -1.36 -9.49 1.89
CA ARG A 34 -0.27 -8.76 2.56
C ARG A 34 -0.22 -7.30 2.14
N LEU A 35 0.24 -6.46 3.06
CA LEU A 35 0.47 -5.04 2.85
C LEU A 35 1.94 -4.73 3.09
N PHE A 36 2.55 -3.90 2.25
CA PHE A 36 3.93 -3.46 2.42
C PHE A 36 4.04 -1.95 2.29
N LEU A 37 4.87 -1.33 3.12
CA LEU A 37 5.26 0.06 2.99
C LEU A 37 6.78 0.12 2.78
N LEU A 38 7.19 0.46 1.57
CA LEU A 38 8.58 0.34 1.10
C LEU A 38 9.14 1.73 0.74
N PRO A 39 10.26 2.17 1.34
CA PRO A 39 10.87 3.47 1.02
C PRO A 39 11.49 3.45 -0.37
N LYS A 40 11.22 4.46 -1.19
CA LYS A 40 11.91 4.61 -2.47
C LYS A 40 13.27 5.30 -2.26
N PRO A 41 14.27 5.01 -3.10
CA PRO A 41 15.59 5.66 -3.05
C PRO A 41 15.59 7.18 -3.25
N ASP A 42 14.47 7.75 -3.68
CA ASP A 42 14.30 9.19 -3.90
C ASP A 42 14.09 9.97 -2.59
N GLU A 43 14.02 9.28 -1.45
CA GLU A 43 13.79 9.81 -0.11
C GLU A 43 12.48 10.59 0.11
N VAL A 44 11.73 10.88 -0.93
CA VAL A 44 10.48 11.66 -0.90
C VAL A 44 9.25 10.76 -0.93
N HIS A 45 9.37 9.57 -1.50
CA HIS A 45 8.24 8.69 -1.74
C HIS A 45 8.34 7.36 -1.00
N MET A 46 7.18 6.79 -0.70
CA MET A 46 7.00 5.42 -0.26
C MET A 46 6.15 4.68 -1.30
N ALA A 47 6.49 3.43 -1.60
CA ALA A 47 5.64 2.52 -2.32
C ALA A 47 4.78 1.73 -1.32
N PHE A 48 3.46 1.84 -1.45
CA PHE A 48 2.52 1.02 -0.67
C PHE A 48 2.02 -0.11 -1.57
N VAL A 49 2.36 -1.35 -1.22
CA VAL A 49 2.04 -2.55 -2.03
C VAL A 49 0.92 -3.32 -1.36
N ILE A 50 -0.15 -3.59 -2.10
CA ILE A 50 -1.27 -4.42 -1.68
C ILE A 50 -1.20 -5.72 -2.49
N ALA A 51 -0.86 -6.82 -1.83
CA ALA A 51 -0.94 -8.14 -2.41
C ALA A 51 -2.34 -8.70 -2.21
N LEU A 52 -3.00 -9.03 -3.32
CA LEU A 52 -4.33 -9.63 -3.32
C LEU A 52 -4.18 -11.16 -3.39
N ASP A 53 -5.15 -11.89 -2.86
CA ASP A 53 -5.35 -13.32 -3.16
C ASP A 53 -6.16 -13.48 -4.45
N LYS A 54 -7.18 -12.62 -4.62
CA LYS A 54 -7.97 -12.53 -5.85
C LYS A 54 -7.53 -11.31 -6.67
N PRO A 55 -6.92 -11.49 -7.86
CA PRO A 55 -6.46 -10.36 -8.66
C PRO A 55 -7.64 -9.57 -9.23
N ILE A 56 -7.50 -8.24 -9.28
CA ILE A 56 -8.43 -7.41 -10.06
C ILE A 56 -8.17 -7.57 -11.56
N ARG A 57 -9.20 -7.37 -12.38
CA ARG A 57 -9.12 -7.51 -13.84
C ARG A 57 -9.33 -6.18 -14.53
N GLN A 58 -8.48 -5.88 -15.51
CA GLN A 58 -8.63 -4.75 -16.41
C GLN A 58 -8.57 -5.27 -17.85
N GLY A 59 -9.73 -5.52 -18.45
CA GLY A 59 -9.81 -6.27 -19.71
C GLY A 59 -9.24 -7.68 -19.53
N GLN A 60 -8.25 -8.05 -20.35
CA GLN A 60 -7.56 -9.35 -20.24
C GLN A 60 -6.49 -9.38 -19.13
N GLN A 61 -6.00 -8.21 -18.71
CA GLN A 61 -4.92 -8.14 -17.73
C GLN A 61 -5.43 -8.41 -16.31
N ARG A 62 -4.70 -9.22 -15.55
CA ARG A 62 -4.93 -9.45 -14.12
C ARG A 62 -3.84 -8.75 -13.30
N TYR A 63 -4.24 -8.10 -12.21
CA TYR A 63 -3.33 -7.47 -11.26
C TYR A 63 -3.47 -8.12 -9.90
N GLN A 64 -2.51 -8.99 -9.58
CA GLN A 64 -2.37 -9.60 -8.25
C GLN A 64 -1.83 -8.62 -7.21
N TYR A 65 -1.08 -7.62 -7.67
CA TYR A 65 -0.40 -6.65 -6.82
C TYR A 65 -0.78 -5.24 -7.24
N LEU A 66 -1.25 -4.45 -6.28
CA LEU A 66 -1.42 -3.02 -6.45
C LEU A 66 -0.19 -2.32 -5.88
N VAL A 67 0.43 -1.45 -6.66
CA VAL A 67 1.57 -0.65 -6.22
C VAL A 67 1.16 0.81 -6.27
N LEU A 68 0.96 1.39 -5.10
CA LEU A 68 0.63 2.79 -4.89
C LEU A 68 1.90 3.57 -4.57
N GLN A 69 1.92 4.85 -4.91
CA GLN A 69 2.99 5.76 -4.50
C GLN A 69 2.35 6.80 -3.58
N ALA A 70 2.90 6.94 -2.37
CA ALA A 70 2.51 7.94 -1.39
C ALA A 70 3.72 8.82 -1.07
N THR A 71 3.48 10.10 -0.80
CA THR A 71 4.53 11.04 -0.41
C THR A 71 4.86 10.89 1.08
N LYS A 72 6.04 11.36 1.49
CA LYS A 72 6.39 11.55 2.91
C LYS A 72 5.97 12.93 3.44
N GLU A 73 5.37 13.78 2.61
CA GLU A 73 4.91 15.11 2.99
C GLU A 73 3.77 15.04 4.01
N PRO A 74 3.66 16.03 4.92
CA PRO A 74 2.57 16.13 5.88
C PRO A 74 1.20 16.22 5.18
N ASP A 75 0.24 15.49 5.71
CA ASP A 75 -1.14 15.46 5.25
C ASP A 75 -2.09 15.20 6.44
N GLU A 76 -3.39 15.24 6.16
CA GLU A 76 -4.46 15.03 7.12
C GLU A 76 -5.53 14.08 6.55
N VAL A 77 -5.97 13.12 7.36
CA VAL A 77 -7.09 12.23 7.03
C VAL A 77 -8.16 12.37 8.10
N THR A 78 -9.36 12.73 7.65
CA THR A 78 -10.57 12.73 8.48
C THR A 78 -11.30 11.40 8.33
N VAL A 79 -11.55 10.73 9.46
CA VAL A 79 -12.30 9.49 9.52
C VAL A 79 -13.77 9.81 9.75
N ASN A 80 -14.62 9.41 8.81
CA ASN A 80 -16.06 9.67 8.86
C ASN A 80 -16.81 8.57 9.65
N LEU A 81 -16.51 8.47 10.94
CA LEU A 81 -17.15 7.57 11.90
C LEU A 81 -17.38 8.32 13.22
N ASP A 82 -18.43 7.96 13.96
CA ASP A 82 -18.65 8.49 15.30
C ASP A 82 -17.62 7.93 16.32
N GLU A 83 -17.48 8.63 17.45
CA GLU A 83 -16.52 8.27 18.49
C GLU A 83 -16.80 6.92 19.13
N GLU A 84 -18.07 6.53 19.21
CA GLU A 84 -18.49 5.24 19.78
C GLU A 84 -18.02 4.08 18.91
N THR A 85 -18.21 4.17 17.59
CA THR A 85 -17.75 3.19 16.61
C THR A 85 -16.23 3.11 16.59
N LEU A 86 -15.54 4.26 16.61
CA LEU A 86 -14.06 4.31 16.68
C LEU A 86 -13.51 3.58 17.92
N LYS A 87 -14.18 3.73 19.05
CA LYS A 87 -13.79 3.10 20.31
C LYS A 87 -14.12 1.61 20.32
N ASN A 88 -15.35 1.23 19.95
CA ASN A 88 -15.87 -0.12 20.08
C ASN A 88 -15.32 -1.07 19.01
N GLU A 89 -15.23 -0.62 17.75
CA GLU A 89 -14.84 -1.48 16.63
C GLU A 89 -13.34 -1.41 16.29
N TYR A 90 -12.72 -0.25 16.51
CA TYR A 90 -11.34 0.03 16.12
C TYR A 90 -10.40 0.25 17.31
N GLY A 91 -10.87 0.05 18.54
CA GLY A 91 -10.05 0.05 19.76
C GLY A 91 -9.33 1.38 20.02
N GLY A 92 -9.80 2.49 19.43
CA GLY A 92 -9.12 3.78 19.49
C GLY A 92 -7.82 3.88 18.68
N GLU A 93 -7.49 2.88 17.82
CA GLU A 93 -6.33 2.97 16.93
C GLU A 93 -6.51 4.07 15.85
N LEU A 94 -7.76 4.33 15.47
CA LEU A 94 -8.16 5.44 14.59
C LEU A 94 -8.69 6.61 15.41
N GLN A 95 -8.35 7.82 14.97
CA GLN A 95 -8.83 9.08 15.53
C GLN A 95 -9.70 9.78 14.47
N PRO A 96 -10.69 10.61 14.87
CA PRO A 96 -11.52 11.35 13.93
C PRO A 96 -10.71 12.18 12.93
N VAL A 97 -9.60 12.76 13.39
CA VAL A 97 -8.64 13.46 12.54
C VAL A 97 -7.25 12.91 12.85
N MET A 98 -6.55 12.43 11.83
CA MET A 98 -5.17 11.95 11.92
C MET A 98 -4.27 12.82 11.06
N ARG A 99 -3.13 13.24 11.62
CA ARG A 99 -2.10 14.05 10.95
C ARG A 99 -0.78 13.29 10.92
N GLY A 100 -0.02 13.45 9.85
CA GLY A 100 1.28 12.80 9.69
C GLY A 100 1.71 12.78 8.24
N SER A 101 2.75 12.03 7.88
CA SER A 101 3.08 11.86 6.46
C SER A 101 1.97 11.07 5.75
N LEU A 102 1.63 11.42 4.51
CA LEU A 102 0.60 10.72 3.74
C LEU A 102 0.87 9.20 3.69
N SER A 103 2.12 8.81 3.49
CA SER A 103 2.54 7.40 3.51
C SER A 103 2.26 6.68 4.84
N ASN A 104 2.49 7.33 5.98
CA ASN A 104 2.19 6.75 7.29
C ASN A 104 0.68 6.71 7.55
N LEU A 105 -0.06 7.74 7.13
CA LEU A 105 -1.52 7.78 7.23
C LEU A 105 -2.15 6.64 6.43
N VAL A 106 -1.73 6.45 5.17
CA VAL A 106 -2.18 5.32 4.34
C VAL A 106 -1.88 3.99 5.02
N ALA A 107 -0.64 3.77 5.48
CA ALA A 107 -0.27 2.51 6.11
C ALA A 107 -1.06 2.25 7.41
N LYS A 108 -1.22 3.27 8.27
CA LYS A 108 -1.95 3.15 9.53
C LYS A 108 -3.43 2.84 9.28
N THR A 109 -4.09 3.59 8.39
CA THR A 109 -5.50 3.40 8.10
C THR A 109 -5.76 2.01 7.50
N PHE A 110 -4.95 1.56 6.55
CA PHE A 110 -5.07 0.21 5.99
C PHE A 110 -4.79 -0.89 7.02
N LYS A 111 -3.79 -0.71 7.90
CA LYS A 111 -3.48 -1.68 8.96
C LYS A 111 -4.71 -1.93 9.83
N VAL A 112 -5.36 -0.86 10.26
CA VAL A 112 -6.47 -0.92 11.21
C VAL A 112 -7.75 -1.38 10.54
N ILE A 113 -8.14 -0.75 9.43
CA ILE A 113 -9.41 -1.05 8.76
C ILE A 113 -9.39 -2.45 8.13
N ALA A 114 -8.31 -2.82 7.42
CA ALA A 114 -8.22 -4.15 6.83
C ALA A 114 -7.83 -5.24 7.85
N LYS A 115 -7.44 -4.86 9.07
CA LYS A 115 -6.91 -5.76 10.12
C LYS A 115 -5.76 -6.63 9.61
N LYS A 116 -4.90 -6.06 8.76
CA LYS A 116 -3.72 -6.74 8.16
C LYS A 116 -2.45 -6.04 8.61
N LYS A 117 -1.42 -6.83 8.94
CA LYS A 117 -0.08 -6.28 9.23
C LYS A 117 0.50 -5.62 7.98
N VAL A 118 1.06 -4.42 8.17
CA VAL A 118 1.88 -3.74 7.16
C VAL A 118 3.35 -4.08 7.40
N PHE A 119 3.98 -4.70 6.42
CA PHE A 119 5.39 -5.06 6.45
C PHE A 119 6.24 -3.89 5.97
N ILE A 120 7.29 -3.58 6.71
CA ILE A 120 8.31 -2.58 6.37
C ILE A 120 9.66 -3.30 6.16
N PRO A 121 10.65 -2.67 5.51
CA PRO A 121 11.99 -3.23 5.46
C PRO A 121 12.58 -3.47 6.85
N GLY A 122 13.35 -4.56 6.97
CA GLY A 122 14.08 -4.90 8.19
C GLY A 122 15.45 -4.22 8.24
N LYS A 123 16.46 -4.95 8.70
CA LYS A 123 17.83 -4.43 8.89
C LYS A 123 18.66 -4.33 7.61
N PHE A 124 18.15 -4.80 6.47
CA PHE A 124 18.90 -4.76 5.22
C PHE A 124 19.22 -3.31 4.81
N SER A 125 20.46 -3.06 4.42
CA SER A 125 20.92 -1.78 3.90
C SER A 125 21.98 -2.03 2.83
N ASN A 126 21.85 -1.36 1.68
CA ASN A 126 22.84 -1.44 0.62
C ASN A 126 24.04 -0.50 0.91
N ALA A 127 25.04 -0.48 0.02
CA ALA A 127 26.22 0.38 0.18
C ALA A 127 25.92 1.89 0.26
N ALA A 128 24.77 2.33 -0.26
CA ALA A 128 24.28 3.71 -0.20
C ALA A 128 23.31 3.93 0.97
N GLN A 129 23.28 3.03 1.95
CA GLN A 129 22.39 3.04 3.11
C GLN A 129 20.88 2.93 2.79
N GLN A 130 20.51 2.39 1.63
CA GLN A 130 19.12 2.25 1.20
C GLN A 130 18.58 0.86 1.47
N ALA A 131 17.28 0.75 1.74
CA ALA A 131 16.60 -0.51 2.02
C ALA A 131 16.30 -1.38 0.77
N CYS A 132 16.83 -1.04 -0.40
CA CYS A 132 16.59 -1.76 -1.64
C CYS A 132 17.81 -1.75 -2.56
N VAL A 133 17.76 -2.56 -3.61
CA VAL A 133 18.77 -2.65 -4.66
C VAL A 133 18.10 -2.37 -6.01
N LYS A 134 18.70 -1.50 -6.83
CA LYS A 134 18.27 -1.31 -8.22
C LYS A 134 18.68 -2.54 -9.03
N CYS A 135 17.75 -3.15 -9.75
CA CYS A 135 18.03 -4.30 -10.60
C CYS A 135 17.02 -4.40 -11.74
N ALA A 136 17.24 -5.34 -12.65
CA ALA A 136 16.32 -5.63 -13.74
C ALA A 136 15.75 -7.05 -13.61
N VAL A 137 14.45 -7.19 -13.87
CA VAL A 137 13.79 -8.49 -14.09
C VAL A 137 13.38 -8.53 -15.56
N ARG A 138 14.04 -9.39 -16.34
CA ARG A 138 13.94 -9.40 -17.81
C ARG A 138 14.31 -8.01 -18.36
N ALA A 139 13.47 -7.44 -19.22
CA ALA A 139 13.68 -6.13 -19.82
C ALA A 139 13.15 -4.95 -18.98
N ASN A 140 12.76 -5.17 -17.71
CA ASN A 140 12.21 -4.09 -16.87
C ASN A 140 13.12 -3.82 -15.67
N GLU A 141 13.55 -2.57 -15.54
CA GLU A 141 14.23 -2.08 -14.34
C GLU A 141 13.23 -1.89 -13.19
N GLY A 142 13.74 -2.05 -11.97
CA GLY A 142 12.97 -1.89 -10.76
C GLY A 142 13.82 -1.89 -9.50
N LEU A 143 13.16 -2.08 -8.37
CA LEU A 143 13.72 -2.05 -7.04
C LEU A 143 13.41 -3.38 -6.35
N LEU A 144 14.46 -4.06 -5.90
CA LEU A 144 14.37 -5.27 -5.09
C LEU A 144 14.55 -4.92 -3.62
N TYR A 145 13.60 -5.32 -2.79
CA TYR A 145 13.59 -5.12 -1.34
C TYR A 145 13.80 -6.48 -0.64
N PRO A 146 14.99 -6.73 -0.07
CA PRO A 146 15.20 -7.83 0.86
C PRO A 146 14.48 -7.54 2.18
N LEU A 147 13.37 -8.24 2.45
CA LEU A 147 12.67 -8.18 3.73
C LEU A 147 13.10 -9.36 4.62
N GLU A 148 12.63 -9.39 5.87
CA GLU A 148 13.03 -10.43 6.84
C GLU A 148 12.72 -11.87 6.39
N LYS A 149 11.66 -12.07 5.61
CA LYS A 149 11.15 -13.41 5.24
C LYS A 149 10.93 -13.62 3.74
N GLN A 150 11.12 -12.60 2.91
CA GLN A 150 10.82 -12.64 1.48
C GLN A 150 11.50 -11.48 0.75
N PHE A 151 11.54 -11.56 -0.58
CA PHE A 151 11.99 -10.48 -1.45
C PHE A 151 10.79 -9.83 -2.13
N VAL A 152 10.80 -8.50 -2.26
CA VAL A 152 9.75 -7.79 -3.01
C VAL A 152 10.38 -6.98 -4.12
N PHE A 153 10.06 -7.29 -5.38
CA PHE A 153 10.45 -6.51 -6.54
C PHE A 153 9.29 -5.62 -6.99
N ILE A 154 9.55 -4.32 -7.19
CA ILE A 154 8.58 -3.36 -7.75
C ILE A 154 9.21 -2.56 -8.91
N HIS A 155 8.45 -2.05 -9.88
CA HIS A 155 6.98 -2.06 -9.97
C HIS A 155 6.42 -2.83 -11.16
N LYS A 156 7.25 -3.34 -12.10
CA LYS A 156 6.78 -3.98 -13.33
C LYS A 156 7.60 -5.22 -13.73
N PRO A 157 7.02 -6.43 -13.67
CA PRO A 157 5.85 -6.78 -12.86
C PRO A 157 6.23 -6.73 -11.37
N PRO A 158 5.30 -6.42 -10.45
CA PRO A 158 5.56 -6.65 -9.03
C PRO A 158 5.70 -8.16 -8.77
N ILE A 159 6.67 -8.55 -7.94
CA ILE A 159 6.94 -9.95 -7.55
C ILE A 159 7.20 -9.95 -6.04
N LEU A 160 6.60 -10.90 -5.32
CA LEU A 160 6.74 -11.09 -3.87
C LEU A 160 7.32 -12.47 -3.54
#